data_AF-A0A8J6PMB2-F1
#
_entry.id   AF-A0A8J6PMB2-F1
#
_cell.length_a   1.000
_cell.length_b   1.000
_cell.length_c   1.000
_cell.angle_alpha   90.00
_cell.angle_beta   90.00
_cell.angle_gamma   90.00
#
_symmetry.space_group_name_H-M   'P 1'
#
loop_
_entity.id
_entity.type
_entity.pdbx_description
1 polymer ?
#
loop_
_entity_poly.entity_id
_entity_poly.type
_entity_poly.pdbx_seq_one_letter_code
_entity_poly.pdbx_strand_id
1 'polypeptide(L)'
;MTLAIAILMKDPADAKTRLSGALAFDARERLALALFENTLAFFRKTFPNELLGVVTPSQRIAGIAAAQQAEVVAQGEPGINGAAASAAAWAQNNGADRLLVVHADIPTLVETEISALLSAGENHAVVIGESVDGGSNALLVSPPDVIPFCFGSQSATAHEAAARARGATAARLKLPFLSRDLDTPDDLLSFRELDRSTPQNRLHGPSAQAPLTASLRSAPLPRAGGEVARRAGEGVLQTTGDGTPYPRDKPTDDDASQKTSGFWAFAVAGIPEVADGDDLAALISSALADSTRTLLPGDIVVIAQKVVSKSEGRMRRLSDYLPSPEAQTIAADIGKDPRKVEAILQESSHVLRAKRMGPDGLLITRHKHGWICANAAIDESNLGENKAGMLLLLPDDPDASARRIRADLEKKFGGPIGVVVTDTFGRPWRNGLVNIAIGTAGVAAIDDWTDRTDAYGRGLKATLPALADEIAAASGLLMQKDAGIPVVVLRGLTWNDTPQASAQDVLRPMEQELFL
;
A
#
# COMPACT_ATOMS: atom_id res chain seq x y z
N MET A 1 33.30 -1.71 -31.80
CA MET A 1 32.09 -2.53 -31.70
C MET A 1 31.13 -1.77 -30.82
N THR A 2 29.91 -1.55 -31.29
CA THR A 2 28.88 -0.82 -30.54
C THR A 2 28.31 -1.70 -29.45
N LEU A 3 28.26 -1.21 -28.21
CA LEU A 3 27.70 -1.94 -27.08
C LEU A 3 26.32 -1.37 -26.73
N ALA A 4 25.36 -2.28 -26.55
CA ALA A 4 24.11 -1.99 -25.89
C ALA A 4 24.13 -2.59 -24.49
N ILE A 5 23.63 -1.84 -23.51
CA ILE A 5 23.46 -2.26 -22.12
C ILE A 5 21.96 -2.26 -21.84
N ALA A 6 21.43 -3.41 -21.41
CA ALA A 6 20.03 -3.55 -21.06
C ALA A 6 19.88 -3.93 -19.58
N ILE A 7 19.13 -3.13 -18.84
CA ILE A 7 18.75 -3.40 -17.46
C ILE A 7 17.37 -4.05 -17.46
N LEU A 8 17.28 -5.27 -16.91
CA LEU A 8 16.00 -5.97 -16.77
C LEU A 8 15.39 -5.64 -15.41
N MET A 9 14.18 -5.09 -15.41
CA MET A 9 13.48 -4.74 -14.18
C MET A 9 11.98 -5.02 -14.29
N LYS A 10 11.49 -5.93 -13.46
CA LYS A 10 10.05 -6.16 -13.28
C LYS A 10 9.41 -5.05 -12.43
N ASP A 11 8.10 -5.11 -12.24
CA ASP A 11 7.46 -4.18 -11.32
C ASP A 11 8.05 -4.31 -9.90
N PRO A 12 8.48 -3.20 -9.26
CA PRO A 12 8.95 -3.19 -7.88
C PRO A 12 7.99 -3.85 -6.88
N ALA A 13 6.68 -3.78 -7.12
CA ALA A 13 5.66 -4.43 -6.30
C ALA A 13 5.81 -5.96 -6.29
N ASP A 14 6.25 -6.52 -7.41
CA ASP A 14 6.45 -7.97 -7.61
C ASP A 14 7.90 -8.39 -7.34
N ALA A 15 8.76 -7.45 -6.95
CA ALA A 15 10.18 -7.69 -6.70
C ALA A 15 10.43 -8.23 -5.28
N LYS A 16 11.55 -8.94 -5.14
CA LYS A 16 12.06 -9.42 -3.84
C LYS A 16 11.04 -10.22 -3.01
N THR A 17 10.22 -11.04 -3.67
CA THR A 17 9.19 -11.85 -3.00
C THR A 17 9.77 -12.77 -1.93
N ARG A 18 11.00 -13.28 -2.14
CA ARG A 18 11.76 -14.10 -1.18
C ARG A 18 12.19 -13.35 0.10
N LEU A 19 12.13 -12.02 0.12
CA LEU A 19 12.34 -11.20 1.32
C LEU A 19 11.06 -11.00 2.15
N SER A 20 9.92 -11.58 1.78
CA SER A 20 8.63 -11.35 2.48
C SER A 20 8.65 -11.72 3.96
N GLY A 21 9.51 -12.68 4.36
CA GLY A 21 9.69 -13.08 5.75
C GLY A 21 10.56 -12.13 6.57
N ALA A 22 11.32 -11.24 5.92
CA ALA A 22 12.28 -10.34 6.58
C ALA A 22 11.96 -8.84 6.38
N LEU A 23 11.26 -8.48 5.31
CA LEU A 23 10.91 -7.12 4.96
C LEU A 23 9.42 -7.01 4.63
N ALA A 24 8.78 -5.97 5.18
CA ALA A 24 7.43 -5.58 4.78
C ALA A 24 7.38 -5.22 3.29
N PHE A 25 6.19 -5.29 2.68
CA PHE A 25 6.00 -5.05 1.24
C PHE A 25 6.59 -3.70 0.78
N ASP A 26 6.31 -2.62 1.52
CA ASP A 26 6.80 -1.28 1.23
C ASP A 26 8.34 -1.19 1.32
N ALA A 27 8.96 -1.92 2.26
CA ALA A 27 10.40 -2.00 2.38
C ALA A 27 11.03 -2.79 1.23
N ARG A 28 10.37 -3.85 0.73
CA ARG A 28 10.81 -4.61 -0.44
C ARG A 28 10.74 -3.79 -1.72
N GLU A 29 9.64 -3.07 -1.91
CA GLU A 29 9.44 -2.17 -3.04
C GLU A 29 10.49 -1.05 -3.05
N ARG A 30 10.68 -0.36 -1.91
CA ARG A 30 11.73 0.66 -1.76
C ARG A 30 13.13 0.12 -2.03
N LEU A 31 13.42 -1.09 -1.54
CA LEU A 31 14.72 -1.72 -1.79
C LEU A 31 14.92 -2.04 -3.27
N ALA A 32 13.92 -2.62 -3.94
CA ALA A 32 13.98 -2.92 -5.36
C ALA A 32 14.18 -1.67 -6.22
N LEU A 33 13.47 -0.58 -5.89
CA LEU A 33 13.65 0.73 -6.53
C LEU A 33 15.04 1.29 -6.30
N ALA A 34 15.54 1.27 -5.06
CA ALA A 34 16.87 1.78 -4.75
C ALA A 34 17.95 1.00 -5.51
N LEU A 35 17.86 -0.33 -5.60
CA LEU A 35 18.81 -1.15 -6.36
C LEU A 35 18.77 -0.81 -7.86
N PHE A 36 17.57 -0.66 -8.42
CA PHE A 36 17.38 -0.25 -9.80
C PHE A 36 17.96 1.14 -10.08
N GLU A 37 17.62 2.15 -9.28
CA GLU A 37 18.11 3.52 -9.44
C GLU A 37 19.64 3.58 -9.35
N ASN A 38 20.25 2.82 -8.44
CA ASN A 38 21.71 2.72 -8.34
C ASN A 38 22.33 2.03 -9.55
N THR A 39 21.71 0.98 -10.08
CA THR A 39 22.15 0.29 -11.29
C THR A 39 22.11 1.23 -12.50
N LEU A 40 20.99 1.94 -12.67
CA LEU A 40 20.79 2.91 -13.74
C LEU A 40 21.80 4.07 -13.67
N ALA A 41 21.97 4.66 -12.48
CA ALA A 41 22.91 5.75 -12.24
C ALA A 41 24.37 5.31 -12.47
N PHE A 42 24.72 4.07 -12.08
CA PHE A 42 26.04 3.50 -12.33
C PHE A 42 26.34 3.44 -13.84
N PHE A 43 25.47 2.82 -14.63
CA PHE A 43 25.71 2.68 -16.07
C PHE A 43 25.70 4.02 -16.80
N ARG A 44 24.84 4.96 -16.41
CA ARG A 44 24.89 6.32 -16.98
C ARG A 44 26.16 7.09 -16.65
N LYS A 45 26.69 6.94 -15.45
CA LYS A 45 27.92 7.61 -15.06
C LYS A 45 29.16 6.98 -15.71
N THR A 46 29.25 5.67 -15.73
CA THR A 46 30.45 4.94 -16.13
C THR A 46 30.52 4.69 -17.63
N PHE A 47 29.38 4.52 -18.29
CA PHE A 47 29.28 4.25 -19.74
C PHE A 47 28.36 5.25 -20.45
N PRO A 48 28.66 6.57 -20.40
CA PRO A 48 27.77 7.61 -20.90
C PRO A 48 27.53 7.58 -22.41
N ASN A 49 28.46 6.98 -23.17
CA ASN A 49 28.42 6.94 -24.64
C ASN A 49 27.76 5.66 -25.19
N GLU A 50 27.45 4.69 -24.35
CA GLU A 50 26.84 3.43 -24.78
C GLU A 50 25.30 3.52 -24.80
N LEU A 51 24.68 2.69 -25.63
CA LEU A 51 23.23 2.56 -25.66
C LEU A 51 22.76 1.96 -24.34
N LEU A 52 21.83 2.62 -23.66
CA LEU A 52 21.30 2.16 -22.37
C LEU A 52 19.79 2.02 -22.47
N GLY A 53 19.33 0.78 -22.36
CA GLY A 53 17.92 0.40 -22.39
C GLY A 53 17.47 -0.16 -21.05
N VAL A 54 16.20 0.11 -20.70
CA VAL A 54 15.53 -0.52 -19.56
C VAL A 54 14.34 -1.31 -20.08
N VAL A 55 14.36 -2.63 -19.88
CA VAL A 55 13.24 -3.50 -20.24
C VAL A 55 12.36 -3.70 -19.01
N THR A 56 11.13 -3.23 -19.09
CA THR A 56 10.20 -3.30 -17.97
C THR A 56 8.74 -3.30 -18.43
N PRO A 57 7.84 -4.04 -17.73
CA PRO A 57 6.41 -3.86 -17.88
C PRO A 57 5.85 -2.73 -17.00
N SER A 58 6.68 -2.16 -16.10
CA SER A 58 6.23 -1.18 -15.10
C SER A 58 6.32 0.24 -15.63
N GLN A 59 5.18 0.94 -15.68
CA GLN A 59 5.11 2.35 -16.08
C GLN A 59 5.95 3.26 -15.16
N ARG A 60 6.08 2.89 -13.88
CA ARG A 60 6.91 3.63 -12.93
C ARG A 60 8.39 3.55 -13.28
N ILE A 61 8.88 2.35 -13.57
CA ILE A 61 10.28 2.12 -13.97
C ILE A 61 10.56 2.78 -15.31
N ALA A 62 9.62 2.70 -16.25
CA ALA A 62 9.69 3.41 -17.53
C ALA A 62 9.85 4.93 -17.34
N GLY A 63 9.07 5.54 -16.43
CA GLY A 63 9.19 6.96 -16.10
C GLY A 63 10.56 7.34 -15.52
N ILE A 64 11.10 6.53 -14.61
CA ILE A 64 12.44 6.76 -14.02
C ILE A 64 13.53 6.61 -15.09
N ALA A 65 13.45 5.58 -15.93
CA ALA A 65 14.39 5.35 -17.02
C ALA A 65 14.42 6.52 -18.01
N ALA A 66 13.23 6.97 -18.45
CA ALA A 66 13.10 8.10 -19.36
C ALA A 66 13.66 9.41 -18.73
N ALA A 67 13.41 9.65 -17.44
CA ALA A 67 13.93 10.81 -16.73
C ALA A 67 15.47 10.83 -16.64
N GLN A 68 16.12 9.65 -16.66
CA GLN A 68 17.58 9.51 -16.69
C GLN A 68 18.13 9.24 -18.10
N GLN A 69 17.34 9.58 -19.14
CA GLN A 69 17.70 9.47 -20.55
C GLN A 69 18.07 8.05 -20.99
N ALA A 70 17.58 7.01 -20.31
CA ALA A 70 17.66 5.63 -20.79
C ALA A 70 16.43 5.33 -21.67
N GLU A 71 16.62 4.52 -22.71
CA GLU A 71 15.53 4.13 -23.59
C GLU A 71 14.64 3.10 -22.91
N VAL A 72 13.33 3.29 -22.97
CA VAL A 72 12.36 2.32 -22.43
C VAL A 72 12.06 1.30 -23.51
N VAL A 73 12.37 0.04 -23.23
CA VAL A 73 12.12 -1.07 -24.14
C VAL A 73 10.87 -1.83 -23.68
N ALA A 74 9.87 -1.89 -24.54
CA ALA A 74 8.66 -2.65 -24.27
C ALA A 74 8.97 -4.15 -24.17
N GLN A 75 8.49 -4.78 -23.11
CA GLN A 75 8.59 -6.22 -22.95
C GLN A 75 7.53 -6.92 -23.83
N GLY A 76 7.99 -7.75 -24.77
CA GLY A 76 7.10 -8.55 -25.63
C GLY A 76 6.51 -9.76 -24.89
N GLU A 77 7.34 -10.76 -24.60
CA GLU A 77 6.92 -11.97 -23.89
C GLU A 77 7.05 -11.81 -22.36
N PRO A 78 6.11 -12.39 -21.57
CA PRO A 78 6.21 -12.38 -20.11
C PRO A 78 7.46 -13.08 -19.58
N GLY A 79 7.90 -12.67 -18.39
CA GLY A 79 9.04 -13.27 -17.69
C GLY A 79 10.41 -12.75 -18.16
N ILE A 80 11.45 -13.14 -17.42
CA ILE A 80 12.80 -12.58 -17.57
C ILE A 80 13.46 -12.92 -18.92
N ASN A 81 13.18 -14.09 -19.46
CA ASN A 81 13.71 -14.51 -20.77
C ASN A 81 13.05 -13.74 -21.92
N GLY A 82 11.75 -13.45 -21.82
CA GLY A 82 11.05 -12.58 -22.77
C GLY A 82 11.55 -11.13 -22.72
N ALA A 83 11.86 -10.63 -21.53
CA ALA A 83 12.50 -9.33 -21.35
C ALA A 83 13.92 -9.30 -21.98
N ALA A 84 14.73 -10.32 -21.76
CA ALA A 84 16.05 -10.44 -22.39
C ALA A 84 15.99 -10.55 -23.91
N ALA A 85 15.02 -11.30 -24.46
CA ALA A 85 14.79 -11.36 -25.90
C ALA A 85 14.39 -10.00 -26.49
N SER A 86 13.55 -9.24 -25.76
CA SER A 86 13.18 -7.87 -26.14
C SER A 86 14.40 -6.93 -26.13
N ALA A 87 15.31 -7.10 -25.16
CA ALA A 87 16.59 -6.38 -25.14
C ALA A 87 17.47 -6.69 -26.36
N ALA A 88 17.56 -7.95 -26.77
CA ALA A 88 18.33 -8.35 -27.96
C ALA A 88 17.78 -7.72 -29.23
N ALA A 89 16.46 -7.77 -29.43
CA ALA A 89 15.81 -7.14 -30.57
C ALA A 89 16.04 -5.62 -30.59
N TRP A 90 15.91 -4.96 -29.42
CA TRP A 90 16.20 -3.54 -29.27
C TRP A 90 17.67 -3.19 -29.61
N ALA A 91 18.62 -3.98 -29.11
CA ALA A 91 20.04 -3.79 -29.38
C ALA A 91 20.37 -3.93 -30.87
N GLN A 92 19.81 -4.95 -31.54
CA GLN A 92 19.98 -5.15 -32.98
C GLN A 92 19.39 -4.01 -33.81
N ASN A 93 18.18 -3.55 -33.45
CA ASN A 93 17.51 -2.44 -34.14
C ASN A 93 18.30 -1.13 -34.02
N ASN A 94 19.07 -0.96 -32.95
CA ASN A 94 19.98 0.16 -32.76
C ASN A 94 21.41 -0.08 -33.29
N GLY A 95 21.63 -1.18 -34.02
CA GLY A 95 22.92 -1.48 -34.65
C GLY A 95 24.04 -1.87 -33.68
N ALA A 96 23.70 -2.40 -32.50
CA ALA A 96 24.70 -2.86 -31.54
C ALA A 96 25.33 -4.19 -31.98
N ASP A 97 26.65 -4.27 -31.92
CA ASP A 97 27.41 -5.50 -32.18
C ASP A 97 27.36 -6.45 -30.97
N ARG A 98 27.18 -5.88 -29.77
CA ARG A 98 27.21 -6.60 -28.50
C ARG A 98 26.08 -6.12 -27.60
N LEU A 99 25.53 -7.03 -26.80
CA LEU A 99 24.55 -6.72 -25.76
C LEU A 99 25.04 -7.23 -24.41
N LEU A 100 25.09 -6.34 -23.42
CA LEU A 100 25.24 -6.66 -22.00
C LEU A 100 23.87 -6.58 -21.32
N VAL A 101 23.34 -7.74 -20.92
CA VAL A 101 22.14 -7.85 -20.09
C VAL A 101 22.54 -7.87 -18.63
N VAL A 102 21.93 -7.03 -17.80
CA VAL A 102 22.20 -6.94 -16.36
C VAL A 102 20.90 -6.91 -15.58
N HIS A 103 20.84 -7.61 -14.45
CA HIS A 103 19.71 -7.54 -13.54
C HIS A 103 19.78 -6.29 -12.65
N ALA A 104 18.61 -5.76 -12.28
CA ALA A 104 18.51 -4.56 -11.44
C ALA A 104 18.67 -4.83 -9.92
N ASP A 105 18.93 -6.07 -9.51
CA ASP A 105 18.97 -6.53 -8.12
C ASP A 105 20.36 -6.59 -7.49
N ILE A 106 21.38 -6.14 -8.23
CA ILE A 106 22.78 -6.17 -7.80
C ILE A 106 23.05 -4.94 -6.91
N PRO A 107 23.41 -5.13 -5.63
CA PRO A 107 23.56 -4.05 -4.66
C PRO A 107 24.84 -3.23 -4.87
N THR A 108 25.88 -3.83 -5.44
CA THR A 108 27.17 -3.19 -5.67
C THR A 108 27.66 -3.50 -7.07
N LEU A 109 27.74 -2.48 -7.92
CA LEU A 109 28.39 -2.56 -9.23
C LEU A 109 29.76 -1.91 -9.17
N VAL A 110 30.74 -2.57 -9.78
CA VAL A 110 32.13 -2.10 -9.82
C VAL A 110 32.59 -2.04 -11.27
N GLU A 111 33.14 -0.89 -11.67
CA GLU A 111 33.59 -0.63 -13.05
C GLU A 111 34.61 -1.67 -13.55
N THR A 112 35.55 -2.08 -12.69
CA THR A 112 36.56 -3.09 -13.04
C THR A 112 35.96 -4.46 -13.34
N GLU A 113 34.85 -4.84 -12.70
CA GLU A 113 34.15 -6.10 -12.96
C GLU A 113 33.37 -6.06 -14.27
N ILE A 114 32.72 -4.94 -14.59
CA ILE A 114 32.07 -4.75 -15.90
C ILE A 114 33.12 -4.73 -17.00
N SER A 115 34.25 -4.06 -16.79
CA SER A 115 35.37 -4.03 -17.73
C SER A 115 35.95 -5.43 -17.97
N ALA A 116 36.00 -6.28 -16.94
CA ALA A 116 36.43 -7.68 -17.08
C ALA A 116 35.47 -8.50 -17.95
N LEU A 117 34.14 -8.31 -17.83
CA LEU A 117 33.16 -8.93 -18.73
C LEU A 117 33.39 -8.48 -20.18
N LEU A 118 33.54 -7.18 -20.41
CA LEU A 118 33.73 -6.62 -21.75
C LEU A 118 35.03 -7.09 -22.40
N SER A 119 36.13 -7.16 -21.63
CA SER A 119 37.42 -7.68 -22.10
C SER A 119 37.36 -9.17 -22.43
N ALA A 120 36.69 -9.99 -21.61
CA ALA A 120 36.45 -11.40 -21.95
C ALA A 120 35.62 -11.53 -23.25
N GLY A 121 34.71 -10.59 -23.51
CA GLY A 121 33.91 -10.52 -24.74
C GLY A 121 34.71 -10.25 -26.02
N GLU A 122 35.99 -9.90 -25.92
CA GLU A 122 36.89 -9.83 -27.08
C GLU A 122 37.26 -11.21 -27.63
N ASN A 123 37.28 -12.23 -26.77
CA ASN A 123 37.67 -13.60 -27.13
C ASN A 123 36.48 -14.57 -27.12
N HIS A 124 35.39 -14.22 -26.44
CA HIS A 124 34.23 -15.07 -26.26
C HIS A 124 32.96 -14.37 -26.75
N ALA A 125 32.20 -15.06 -27.61
CA ALA A 125 30.90 -14.59 -28.09
C ALA A 125 29.84 -14.53 -26.98
N VAL A 126 30.02 -15.33 -25.91
CA VAL A 126 29.15 -15.36 -24.73
C VAL A 126 30.01 -15.24 -23.47
N VAL A 127 29.76 -14.26 -22.62
CA VAL A 127 30.39 -14.13 -21.30
C VAL A 127 29.33 -14.07 -20.23
N ILE A 128 29.41 -15.00 -19.28
CA ILE A 128 28.43 -15.20 -18.22
C ILE A 128 29.02 -14.69 -16.90
N GLY A 129 28.39 -13.65 -16.34
CA GLY A 129 28.61 -13.22 -14.96
C GLY A 129 27.80 -14.13 -14.02
N GLU A 130 28.45 -15.14 -13.47
CA GLU A 130 27.81 -16.18 -12.66
C GLU A 130 27.44 -15.65 -11.27
N SER A 131 26.20 -15.91 -10.83
CA SER A 131 25.74 -15.63 -9.47
C SER A 131 26.18 -16.72 -8.48
N VAL A 132 26.11 -16.44 -7.18
CA VAL A 132 26.50 -17.39 -6.13
C VAL A 132 25.66 -18.68 -6.15
N ASP A 133 24.39 -18.60 -6.54
CA ASP A 133 23.46 -19.74 -6.62
C ASP A 133 23.56 -20.53 -7.94
N GLY A 134 24.52 -20.17 -8.81
CA GLY A 134 24.76 -20.82 -10.11
C GLY A 134 23.86 -20.31 -11.24
N GLY A 135 23.04 -19.29 -10.99
CA GLY A 135 22.41 -18.47 -12.02
C GLY A 135 23.39 -17.51 -12.70
N SER A 136 22.86 -16.46 -13.33
CA SER A 136 23.62 -15.45 -14.06
C SER A 136 23.02 -14.07 -13.84
N ASN A 137 23.77 -13.18 -13.20
CA ASN A 137 23.36 -11.80 -12.89
C ASN A 137 23.70 -10.82 -14.02
N ALA A 138 24.65 -11.19 -14.87
CA ALA A 138 24.99 -10.48 -16.09
C ALA A 138 25.33 -11.45 -17.23
N LEU A 139 25.03 -11.04 -18.45
CA LEU A 139 25.31 -11.82 -19.65
C LEU A 139 25.70 -10.88 -20.79
N LEU A 140 26.92 -11.04 -21.30
CA LEU A 140 27.41 -10.36 -22.49
C LEU A 140 27.33 -11.31 -23.68
N VAL A 141 26.72 -10.88 -24.77
CA VAL A 141 26.54 -11.67 -26.00
C VAL A 141 26.95 -10.87 -27.24
N SER A 142 27.54 -11.55 -28.22
CA SER A 142 28.01 -10.97 -29.49
C SER A 142 27.86 -12.01 -30.62
N PRO A 143 26.96 -11.83 -31.60
CA PRO A 143 25.93 -10.77 -31.69
C PRO A 143 24.87 -10.86 -30.57
N PRO A 144 23.98 -9.85 -30.41
CA PRO A 144 22.97 -9.81 -29.34
C PRO A 144 22.03 -11.02 -29.24
N ASP A 145 21.87 -11.80 -30.31
CA ASP A 145 20.97 -12.95 -30.44
C ASP A 145 21.71 -14.30 -30.62
N VAL A 146 23.02 -14.34 -30.34
CA VAL A 146 23.88 -15.52 -30.58
C VAL A 146 23.33 -16.80 -29.91
N ILE A 147 22.70 -16.66 -28.74
CA ILE A 147 22.07 -17.75 -27.99
C ILE A 147 20.66 -17.36 -27.54
N PRO A 148 19.75 -18.34 -27.33
CA PRO A 148 18.54 -18.10 -26.55
C PRO A 148 18.88 -17.76 -25.09
N PHE A 149 18.08 -16.89 -24.48
CA PHE A 149 18.20 -16.54 -23.07
C PHE A 149 17.51 -17.59 -22.18
N CYS A 150 18.25 -18.03 -21.16
CA CYS A 150 17.90 -19.13 -20.26
C CYS A 150 18.04 -18.72 -18.78
N PHE A 151 17.73 -17.46 -18.44
CA PHE A 151 17.72 -16.96 -17.06
C PHE A 151 16.76 -17.74 -16.17
N GLY A 152 17.17 -17.91 -14.90
CA GLY A 152 16.52 -18.74 -13.90
C GLY A 152 17.52 -19.58 -13.11
N SER A 153 17.05 -20.61 -12.41
CA SER A 153 17.92 -21.51 -11.64
C SER A 153 18.92 -22.22 -12.55
N GLN A 154 20.21 -22.20 -12.19
CA GLN A 154 21.31 -22.80 -12.97
C GLN A 154 21.50 -22.21 -14.37
N SER A 155 21.08 -20.95 -14.60
CA SER A 155 21.16 -20.31 -15.92
C SER A 155 22.57 -20.18 -16.46
N ALA A 156 23.63 -20.12 -15.62
CA ALA A 156 25.00 -20.08 -16.12
C ALA A 156 25.34 -21.32 -16.95
N THR A 157 25.01 -22.50 -16.44
CA THR A 157 25.23 -23.77 -17.15
C THR A 157 24.33 -23.87 -18.39
N ALA A 158 23.10 -23.37 -18.31
CA ALA A 158 22.17 -23.38 -19.44
C ALA A 158 22.65 -22.48 -20.60
N HIS A 159 23.15 -21.27 -20.30
CA HIS A 159 23.73 -20.36 -21.30
C HIS A 159 25.00 -20.94 -21.92
N GLU A 160 25.86 -21.60 -21.13
CA GLU A 160 27.06 -22.26 -21.64
C GLU A 160 26.73 -23.42 -22.58
N ALA A 161 25.71 -24.23 -22.24
CA ALA A 161 25.20 -25.28 -23.11
C ALA A 161 24.58 -24.72 -24.40
N ALA A 162 23.84 -23.62 -24.32
CA ALA A 162 23.27 -22.94 -25.47
C ALA A 162 24.36 -22.40 -26.41
N ALA A 163 25.43 -21.82 -25.87
CA ALA A 163 26.58 -21.38 -26.64
C ALA A 163 27.25 -22.54 -27.38
N ARG A 164 27.49 -23.66 -26.68
CA ARG A 164 28.06 -24.88 -27.29
C ARG A 164 27.18 -25.42 -28.41
N ALA A 165 25.86 -25.45 -28.22
CA ALA A 165 24.91 -25.90 -29.23
C ALA A 165 24.91 -25.02 -30.49
N ARG A 166 25.27 -23.74 -30.35
CA ARG A 166 25.41 -22.76 -31.44
C ARG A 166 26.83 -22.62 -31.99
N GLY A 167 27.78 -23.42 -31.48
CA GLY A 167 29.20 -23.32 -31.87
C GLY A 167 29.88 -22.01 -31.43
N ALA A 168 29.30 -21.29 -30.48
CA ALA A 168 29.80 -20.04 -29.95
C ALA A 168 30.79 -20.27 -28.80
N THR A 169 31.85 -19.45 -28.72
CA THR A 169 32.79 -19.48 -27.60
C THR A 169 32.16 -18.86 -26.36
N ALA A 170 32.26 -19.54 -25.22
CA ALA A 170 31.71 -19.08 -23.95
C ALA A 170 32.79 -18.97 -22.87
N ALA A 171 32.63 -18.01 -21.96
CA ALA A 171 33.41 -17.89 -20.73
C ALA A 171 32.49 -17.62 -19.54
N ARG A 172 32.85 -18.16 -18.37
CA ARG A 172 32.19 -17.88 -17.09
C ARG A 172 33.12 -17.12 -16.19
N LEU A 173 32.66 -16.00 -15.67
CA LEU A 173 33.38 -15.18 -14.70
C LEU A 173 32.61 -15.18 -13.39
N LYS A 174 33.30 -15.57 -12.30
CA LYS A 174 32.82 -15.38 -10.93
C LYS A 174 33.41 -14.07 -10.40
N LEU A 175 32.61 -13.03 -10.43
CA LEU A 175 33.01 -11.68 -10.05
C LEU A 175 32.50 -11.38 -8.63
N PRO A 176 33.38 -10.99 -7.68
CA PRO A 176 33.04 -10.86 -6.25
C PRO A 176 31.78 -10.05 -5.92
N PHE A 177 31.53 -8.93 -6.61
CA PHE A 177 30.36 -8.09 -6.34
C PHE A 177 29.19 -8.42 -7.26
N LEU A 178 29.43 -8.58 -8.56
CA LEU A 178 28.40 -8.91 -9.54
C LEU A 178 27.72 -10.26 -9.30
N SER A 179 28.43 -11.22 -8.69
CA SER A 179 27.86 -12.53 -8.34
C SER A 179 26.84 -12.51 -7.20
N ARG A 180 26.68 -11.37 -6.50
CA ARG A 180 25.85 -11.26 -5.31
C ARG A 180 24.65 -10.37 -5.56
N ASP A 181 23.52 -10.97 -5.90
CA ASP A 181 22.21 -10.35 -5.91
C ASP A 181 21.59 -10.36 -4.50
N LEU A 182 20.67 -9.43 -4.24
CA LEU A 182 20.05 -9.27 -2.92
C LEU A 182 18.65 -9.90 -2.87
N ASP A 183 18.52 -11.22 -2.86
CA ASP A 183 17.22 -11.88 -3.03
C ASP A 183 16.67 -12.54 -1.77
N THR A 184 17.52 -12.88 -0.80
CA THR A 184 17.15 -13.60 0.42
C THR A 184 17.50 -12.82 1.70
N PRO A 185 16.88 -13.15 2.85
CA PRO A 185 17.22 -12.52 4.12
C PRO A 185 18.70 -12.65 4.48
N ASP A 186 19.34 -13.75 4.11
CA ASP A 186 20.76 -13.99 4.34
C ASP A 186 21.65 -13.06 3.49
N ASP A 187 21.23 -12.76 2.25
CA ASP A 187 21.92 -11.78 1.40
C ASP A 187 21.83 -10.38 1.99
N LEU A 188 20.67 -10.02 2.55
CA LEU A 188 20.45 -8.74 3.21
C LEU A 188 21.33 -8.58 4.45
N LEU A 189 21.48 -9.63 5.27
CA LEU A 189 22.37 -9.64 6.43
C LEU A 189 23.84 -9.53 6.00
N SER A 190 24.24 -10.33 5.02
CA SER A 190 25.61 -10.33 4.47
C SER A 190 25.98 -8.95 3.93
N PHE A 191 25.08 -8.28 3.21
CA PHE A 191 25.29 -6.93 2.70
C PHE A 191 25.47 -5.90 3.83
N ARG A 192 24.68 -5.98 4.90
CA ARG A 192 24.81 -5.08 6.07
C ARG A 192 26.12 -5.28 6.83
N GLU A 193 26.64 -6.51 6.87
CA GLU A 193 27.93 -6.82 7.50
C GLU A 193 29.12 -6.32 6.67
N LEU A 194 29.06 -6.43 5.34
CA LEU A 194 30.04 -5.86 4.40
C LEU A 194 30.10 -4.32 4.47
N ASP A 195 28.94 -3.66 4.56
CA ASP A 195 28.85 -2.20 4.72
C ASP A 195 29.42 -1.71 6.07
N ARG A 196 29.29 -2.53 7.14
CA ARG A 196 29.85 -2.21 8.47
C ARG A 196 31.35 -2.44 8.60
N SER A 197 31.91 -3.38 7.85
CA SER A 197 33.29 -3.87 8.02
C SER A 197 34.32 -3.18 7.12
N THR A 198 33.92 -2.27 6.24
CA THR A 198 34.83 -1.69 5.22
C THR A 198 34.98 -0.17 5.34
N PRO A 199 35.93 0.37 6.13
CA PRO A 199 36.23 1.80 6.19
C PRO A 199 36.89 2.35 4.89
N GLN A 200 37.37 1.48 4.01
CA GLN A 200 38.20 1.83 2.85
C GLN A 200 37.42 2.23 1.57
N ASN A 201 36.09 2.08 1.53
CA ASN A 201 35.30 2.50 0.36
C ASN A 201 35.05 4.02 0.26
N ARG A 202 35.67 4.84 1.13
CA ARG A 202 35.58 6.32 1.08
C ARG A 202 36.59 7.01 0.15
N LEU A 203 37.47 6.27 -0.54
CA LEU A 203 38.60 6.86 -1.28
C LEU A 203 38.39 7.06 -2.79
N HIS A 204 37.20 6.80 -3.35
CA HIS A 204 36.89 7.13 -4.74
C HIS A 204 35.63 8.01 -4.89
N GLY A 205 35.79 9.30 -4.55
CA GLY A 205 34.90 10.41 -4.94
C GLY A 205 33.45 10.32 -4.43
N PRO A 206 32.63 11.39 -4.54
CA PRO A 206 31.27 11.37 -4.04
C PRO A 206 30.44 10.43 -4.92
N SER A 207 30.26 9.18 -4.48
CA SER A 207 29.47 8.16 -5.16
C SER A 207 28.12 8.00 -4.45
N ALA A 208 27.10 7.62 -5.22
CA ALA A 208 25.67 7.63 -4.92
C ALA A 208 25.20 6.66 -3.81
N GLN A 209 26.00 6.42 -2.76
CA GLN A 209 25.74 5.42 -1.71
C GLN A 209 24.94 5.94 -0.50
N ALA A 210 24.62 7.24 -0.44
CA ALA A 210 23.87 7.84 0.66
C ALA A 210 22.42 7.31 0.84
N PRO A 211 21.63 6.96 -0.21
CA PRO A 211 20.21 6.61 -0.03
C PRO A 211 19.98 5.19 0.53
N LEU A 212 20.80 4.21 0.13
CA LEU A 212 20.65 2.80 0.53
C LEU A 212 20.93 2.58 2.03
N THR A 213 21.97 3.24 2.55
CA THR A 213 22.42 3.06 3.94
C THR A 213 21.47 3.70 4.95
N ALA A 214 20.78 4.80 4.60
CA ALA A 214 19.76 5.43 5.44
C ALA A 214 18.50 4.57 5.57
N SER A 215 18.04 3.96 4.48
CA SER A 215 16.81 3.13 4.45
C SER A 215 16.96 1.78 5.17
N LEU A 216 18.18 1.23 5.24
CA LEU A 216 18.46 -0.07 5.86
C LEU A 216 18.83 0.01 7.36
N ARG A 217 19.10 1.20 7.89
CA ARG A 217 19.43 1.41 9.32
C ARG A 217 18.21 1.49 10.24
N SER A 218 17.03 1.78 9.71
CA SER A 218 15.79 2.01 10.47
C SER A 218 14.89 0.78 10.67
N ALA A 219 15.21 -0.37 10.06
CA ALA A 219 14.40 -1.59 10.19
C ALA A 219 14.71 -2.36 11.50
N PRO A 220 13.69 -2.73 12.32
CA PRO A 220 13.89 -3.52 13.54
C PRO A 220 14.44 -4.92 13.24
N LEU A 221 15.33 -5.43 14.10
CA LEU A 221 15.78 -6.83 14.05
C LEU A 221 14.65 -7.77 14.49
N PRO A 222 14.41 -8.91 13.81
CA PRO A 222 13.52 -9.94 14.34
C PRO A 222 14.16 -10.58 15.59
N ARG A 223 13.35 -10.73 16.66
CA ARG A 223 13.76 -11.44 17.87
C ARG A 223 13.80 -12.94 17.59
N ALA A 224 14.87 -13.59 18.05
CA ALA A 224 15.04 -15.03 17.98
C ALA A 224 14.08 -15.76 18.95
N GLY A 225 13.46 -16.85 18.45
CA GLY A 225 13.03 -18.00 19.25
C GLY A 225 11.58 -18.02 19.75
N GLY A 226 10.83 -19.04 19.31
CA GLY A 226 9.54 -19.44 19.88
C GLY A 226 8.93 -20.61 19.12
N GLU A 227 9.43 -21.83 19.36
CA GLU A 227 8.82 -23.08 18.87
C GLU A 227 7.38 -23.20 19.37
N VAL A 228 6.43 -23.32 18.44
CA VAL A 228 5.06 -23.74 18.76
C VAL A 228 4.86 -25.16 18.24
N ALA A 229 4.82 -26.11 19.17
CA ALA A 229 4.53 -27.51 18.92
C ALA A 229 3.17 -27.69 18.24
N ARG A 230 3.17 -28.33 17.06
CA ARG A 230 1.95 -28.81 16.40
C ARG A 230 1.45 -30.06 17.13
N ARG A 231 0.31 -29.96 17.82
CA ARG A 231 -0.51 -31.13 18.15
C ARG A 231 -1.50 -31.35 17.01
N ALA A 232 -1.37 -32.50 16.32
CA ALA A 232 -2.38 -33.00 15.41
C ALA A 232 -3.59 -33.46 16.24
N GLY A 233 -4.72 -32.76 16.08
CA GLY A 233 -6.03 -33.23 16.54
C GLY A 233 -6.78 -33.82 15.35
N GLU A 234 -7.17 -35.07 15.45
CA GLU A 234 -8.00 -35.79 14.48
C GLU A 234 -9.36 -35.07 14.33
N GLY A 235 -9.63 -34.56 13.13
CA GLY A 235 -10.90 -33.90 12.80
C GLY A 235 -11.95 -34.94 12.41
N VAL A 236 -13.03 -35.01 13.18
CA VAL A 236 -14.25 -35.74 12.85
C VAL A 236 -14.87 -35.12 11.58
N LEU A 237 -15.05 -35.92 10.52
CA LEU A 237 -15.75 -35.50 9.30
C LEU A 237 -17.24 -35.26 9.58
N GLN A 238 -17.74 -34.07 9.28
CA GLN A 238 -19.17 -33.80 9.24
C GLN A 238 -19.78 -34.35 7.95
N THR A 239 -20.82 -35.17 8.07
CA THR A 239 -21.61 -35.72 6.96
C THR A 239 -22.94 -34.96 6.81
N THR A 240 -23.55 -35.04 5.63
CA THR A 240 -24.96 -34.63 5.42
C THR A 240 -25.91 -35.58 6.16
N GLY A 241 -27.20 -35.21 6.25
CA GLY A 241 -28.23 -36.00 6.94
C GLY A 241 -28.49 -37.40 6.36
N ASP A 242 -27.92 -37.73 5.20
CA ASP A 242 -27.96 -39.05 4.54
C ASP A 242 -26.62 -39.81 4.62
N GLY A 243 -25.64 -39.30 5.37
CA GLY A 243 -24.36 -39.96 5.60
C GLY A 243 -23.33 -39.81 4.46
N THR A 244 -23.61 -38.98 3.45
CA THR A 244 -22.61 -38.68 2.41
C THR A 244 -21.62 -37.59 2.87
N PRO A 245 -20.32 -37.70 2.51
CA PRO A 245 -19.37 -36.61 2.74
C PRO A 245 -19.76 -35.40 1.90
N TYR A 246 -19.67 -34.18 2.46
CA TYR A 246 -19.87 -32.96 1.67
C TYR A 246 -18.94 -32.96 0.44
N PRO A 247 -19.47 -32.74 -0.78
CA PRO A 247 -18.65 -32.59 -1.97
C PRO A 247 -17.62 -31.47 -1.76
N ARG A 248 -16.33 -31.74 -2.05
CA ARG A 248 -15.23 -30.79 -1.90
C ARG A 248 -14.95 -29.97 -3.17
N ASP A 249 -15.76 -30.15 -4.20
CA ASP A 249 -15.50 -29.49 -5.48
C ASP A 249 -16.01 -28.05 -5.41
N LYS A 250 -15.05 -27.12 -5.39
CA LYS A 250 -15.29 -25.68 -5.49
C LYS A 250 -16.01 -25.38 -6.82
N PRO A 251 -16.92 -24.40 -6.86
CA PRO A 251 -17.44 -23.90 -8.13
C PRO A 251 -16.28 -23.48 -9.04
N THR A 252 -16.39 -23.80 -10.33
CA THR A 252 -15.42 -23.46 -11.39
C THR A 252 -15.34 -21.95 -11.59
N ASP A 253 -14.11 -21.48 -11.86
CA ASP A 253 -13.60 -20.09 -11.81
C ASP A 253 -14.24 -19.04 -12.77
N ASP A 254 -15.36 -19.31 -13.43
CA ASP A 254 -15.87 -18.45 -14.52
C ASP A 254 -16.53 -17.12 -14.08
N ASP A 255 -16.53 -16.80 -12.78
CA ASP A 255 -16.97 -15.50 -12.24
C ASP A 255 -15.90 -14.82 -11.36
N ALA A 256 -14.64 -15.26 -11.47
CA ALA A 256 -13.52 -14.78 -10.65
C ALA A 256 -13.05 -13.34 -10.98
N SER A 257 -13.65 -12.68 -11.98
CA SER A 257 -13.23 -11.36 -12.47
C SER A 257 -13.61 -10.17 -11.56
N GLN A 258 -14.35 -10.39 -10.46
CA GLN A 258 -14.82 -9.33 -9.55
C GLN A 258 -14.49 -9.58 -8.06
N LYS A 259 -13.51 -10.43 -7.74
CA LYS A 259 -13.13 -10.66 -6.34
C LYS A 259 -11.90 -9.85 -5.97
N THR A 260 -11.99 -9.08 -4.89
CA THR A 260 -10.84 -8.43 -4.25
C THR A 260 -9.79 -9.50 -3.92
N SER A 261 -8.70 -9.53 -4.70
CA SER A 261 -7.57 -10.44 -4.47
C SER A 261 -6.57 -9.88 -3.43
N GLY A 262 -6.63 -8.57 -3.21
CA GLY A 262 -5.91 -7.83 -2.20
C GLY A 262 -6.24 -6.34 -2.31
N PHE A 263 -6.03 -5.60 -1.23
CA PHE A 263 -6.11 -4.15 -1.25
C PHE A 263 -4.93 -3.57 -0.48
N TRP A 264 -4.63 -2.31 -0.75
CA TRP A 264 -3.62 -1.56 0.00
C TRP A 264 -4.18 -0.18 0.37
N ALA A 265 -3.58 0.41 1.39
CA ALA A 265 -4.01 1.70 1.90
C ALA A 265 -2.82 2.63 2.10
N PHE A 266 -3.04 3.93 1.97
CA PHE A 266 -2.02 4.92 2.24
C PHE A 266 -2.55 6.23 2.80
N ALA A 267 -1.77 6.82 3.69
CA ALA A 267 -2.01 8.14 4.25
C ALA A 267 -1.76 9.24 3.20
N VAL A 268 -2.63 10.24 3.16
CA VAL A 268 -2.40 11.51 2.46
C VAL A 268 -1.78 12.47 3.47
N ALA A 269 -0.46 12.59 3.43
CA ALA A 269 0.28 13.52 4.28
C ALA A 269 0.29 14.94 3.66
N GLY A 270 0.62 15.95 4.47
CA GLY A 270 0.78 17.33 3.98
C GLY A 270 -0.52 18.13 3.87
N ILE A 271 -1.65 17.60 4.35
CA ILE A 271 -2.88 18.38 4.49
C ILE A 271 -2.67 19.39 5.64
N PRO A 272 -2.86 20.70 5.39
CA PRO A 272 -2.68 21.71 6.42
C PRO A 272 -3.78 21.63 7.51
N GLU A 273 -3.62 22.40 8.59
CA GLU A 273 -4.71 22.56 9.57
C GLU A 273 -5.92 23.20 8.88
N VAL A 274 -7.03 22.46 8.86
CA VAL A 274 -8.26 22.86 8.18
C VAL A 274 -8.99 23.94 8.98
N ALA A 275 -9.38 25.00 8.28
CA ALA A 275 -10.16 26.12 8.79
C ALA A 275 -11.60 26.10 8.25
N ASP A 276 -12.44 26.97 8.82
CA ASP A 276 -13.81 27.18 8.38
C ASP A 276 -13.85 27.70 6.93
N GLY A 277 -14.65 27.05 6.08
CA GLY A 277 -14.81 27.37 4.67
C GLY A 277 -13.77 26.77 3.73
N ASP A 278 -12.79 26.01 4.23
CA ASP A 278 -11.78 25.37 3.39
C ASP A 278 -12.39 24.30 2.46
N ASP A 279 -11.93 24.25 1.20
CA ASP A 279 -12.29 23.21 0.25
C ASP A 279 -11.42 21.96 0.48
N LEU A 280 -12.01 20.94 1.13
CA LEU A 280 -11.33 19.69 1.42
C LEU A 280 -10.88 18.94 0.15
N ALA A 281 -11.67 18.94 -0.92
CA ALA A 281 -11.29 18.27 -2.15
C ALA A 281 -10.05 18.94 -2.76
N ALA A 282 -10.00 20.28 -2.75
CA ALA A 282 -8.83 21.03 -3.18
C ALA A 282 -7.60 20.75 -2.30
N LEU A 283 -7.76 20.76 -0.96
CA LEU A 283 -6.67 20.46 -0.03
C LEU A 283 -6.11 19.04 -0.22
N ILE A 284 -6.98 18.03 -0.31
CA ILE A 284 -6.59 16.64 -0.58
C ILE A 284 -5.85 16.56 -1.91
N SER A 285 -6.37 17.25 -2.94
CA SER A 285 -5.76 17.21 -4.27
C SER A 285 -4.37 17.84 -4.31
N SER A 286 -4.17 18.94 -3.59
CA SER A 286 -2.86 19.61 -3.49
C SER A 286 -1.87 18.73 -2.72
N ALA A 287 -2.29 18.15 -1.59
CA ALA A 287 -1.48 17.24 -0.80
C ALA A 287 -1.05 15.99 -1.60
N LEU A 288 -1.93 15.49 -2.48
CA LEU A 288 -1.58 14.41 -3.40
C LEU A 288 -0.60 14.86 -4.48
N ALA A 289 -0.76 16.05 -5.07
CA ALA A 289 0.15 16.58 -6.09
C ALA A 289 1.57 16.80 -5.57
N ASP A 290 1.72 17.20 -4.30
CA ASP A 290 3.01 17.34 -3.62
C ASP A 290 3.62 15.98 -3.21
N SER A 291 2.88 14.90 -3.41
CA SER A 291 3.32 13.53 -3.22
C SER A 291 3.54 12.83 -4.57
N THR A 292 4.21 11.67 -4.57
CA THR A 292 4.33 10.83 -5.77
C THR A 292 3.07 9.98 -6.03
N ARG A 293 1.93 10.33 -5.42
CA ARG A 293 0.68 9.56 -5.43
C ARG A 293 -0.45 10.36 -6.08
N THR A 294 -1.35 9.66 -6.77
CA THR A 294 -2.58 10.23 -7.36
C THR A 294 -3.77 9.36 -6.97
N LEU A 295 -4.99 9.89 -7.08
CA LEU A 295 -6.19 9.06 -7.09
C LEU A 295 -6.36 8.39 -8.46
N LEU A 296 -6.93 7.19 -8.44
CA LEU A 296 -7.31 6.41 -9.62
C LEU A 296 -8.80 6.03 -9.54
N PRO A 297 -9.44 5.75 -10.68
CA PRO A 297 -10.76 5.14 -10.69
C PRO A 297 -10.81 3.87 -9.83
N GLY A 298 -11.84 3.75 -8.99
CA GLY A 298 -12.05 2.67 -8.02
C GLY A 298 -11.45 2.92 -6.63
N ASP A 299 -10.68 4.00 -6.44
CA ASP A 299 -10.18 4.37 -5.12
C ASP A 299 -11.29 4.80 -4.17
N ILE A 300 -11.08 4.54 -2.88
CA ILE A 300 -11.94 5.03 -1.80
C ILE A 300 -11.13 5.99 -0.92
N VAL A 301 -11.55 7.25 -0.88
CA VAL A 301 -10.97 8.28 -0.03
C VAL A 301 -11.71 8.31 1.30
N VAL A 302 -11.02 7.93 2.36
CA VAL A 302 -11.54 7.91 3.73
C VAL A 302 -11.08 9.16 4.45
N ILE A 303 -12.00 9.91 5.04
CA ILE A 303 -11.77 11.24 5.61
C ILE A 303 -12.23 11.26 7.05
N ALA A 304 -11.38 11.72 7.97
CA ALA A 304 -11.75 11.91 9.36
C ALA A 304 -12.79 13.03 9.50
N GLN A 305 -13.81 12.79 10.32
CA GLN A 305 -14.91 13.70 10.62
C GLN A 305 -14.43 15.09 11.02
N LYS A 306 -13.29 15.20 11.73
CA LYS A 306 -12.81 16.46 12.29
C LYS A 306 -12.55 17.49 11.20
N VAL A 307 -11.92 17.10 10.11
CA VAL A 307 -11.60 18.04 9.03
C VAL A 307 -12.85 18.45 8.26
N VAL A 308 -13.80 17.54 8.08
CA VAL A 308 -15.13 17.86 7.52
C VAL A 308 -15.84 18.88 8.40
N SER A 309 -15.90 18.60 9.70
CA SER A 309 -16.56 19.47 10.68
C SER A 309 -15.90 20.85 10.78
N LYS A 310 -14.55 20.91 10.71
CA LYS A 310 -13.81 22.18 10.67
C LYS A 310 -14.13 22.98 9.40
N SER A 311 -14.09 22.35 8.23
CA SER A 311 -14.40 23.00 6.95
C SER A 311 -15.85 23.51 6.87
N GLU A 312 -16.76 22.89 7.61
CA GLU A 312 -18.18 23.23 7.63
C GLU A 312 -18.57 24.11 8.84
N GLY A 313 -17.59 24.72 9.52
CA GLY A 313 -17.87 25.68 10.59
C GLY A 313 -18.60 25.06 11.79
N ARG A 314 -18.40 23.77 12.10
CA ARG A 314 -19.06 23.04 13.20
C ARG A 314 -18.39 23.23 14.57
N MET A 315 -17.50 24.20 14.68
CA MET A 315 -16.85 24.59 15.93
C MET A 315 -17.77 25.50 16.77
N ARG A 316 -17.92 25.23 18.06
CA ARG A 316 -18.70 26.04 19.01
C ARG A 316 -17.91 26.35 20.27
N ARG A 317 -18.14 27.49 20.91
CA ARG A 317 -17.53 27.78 22.22
C ARG A 317 -18.41 27.18 23.31
N LEU A 318 -17.78 26.54 24.29
CA LEU A 318 -18.47 26.04 25.47
C LEU A 318 -19.20 27.16 26.24
N SER A 319 -18.66 28.39 26.20
CA SER A 319 -19.26 29.57 26.82
C SER A 319 -20.60 29.99 26.24
N ASP A 320 -20.91 29.55 25.01
CA ASP A 320 -22.12 29.98 24.29
C ASP A 320 -23.35 29.16 24.72
N TYR A 321 -23.15 28.07 25.46
CA TYR A 321 -24.22 27.22 25.96
C TYR A 321 -24.74 27.70 27.32
N LEU A 322 -26.05 27.94 27.40
CA LEU A 322 -26.76 28.19 28.64
C LEU A 322 -27.41 26.88 29.14
N PRO A 323 -26.96 26.29 30.26
CA PRO A 323 -27.46 25.00 30.67
C PRO A 323 -28.92 25.00 31.09
N SER A 324 -29.72 24.14 30.49
CA SER A 324 -31.10 23.85 30.88
C SER A 324 -31.17 23.20 32.28
N PRO A 325 -32.34 23.22 32.95
CA PRO A 325 -32.52 22.50 34.21
C PRO A 325 -32.21 20.99 34.11
N GLU A 326 -32.52 20.37 32.97
CA GLU A 326 -32.19 18.97 32.70
C GLU A 326 -30.67 18.78 32.62
N ALA A 327 -29.97 19.62 31.85
CA ALA A 327 -28.51 19.57 31.74
C ALA A 327 -27.82 19.75 33.10
N GLN A 328 -28.31 20.67 33.94
CA GLN A 328 -27.80 20.90 35.29
C GLN A 328 -27.98 19.69 36.19
N THR A 329 -29.13 19.02 36.11
CA THR A 329 -29.43 17.82 36.90
C THR A 329 -28.50 16.67 36.51
N ILE A 330 -28.42 16.37 35.22
CA ILE A 330 -27.56 15.29 34.70
C ILE A 330 -26.08 15.58 35.02
N ALA A 331 -25.65 16.83 34.84
CA ALA A 331 -24.29 17.28 35.13
C ALA A 331 -23.89 17.07 36.60
N ALA A 332 -24.80 17.40 37.53
CA ALA A 332 -24.58 17.18 38.95
C ALA A 332 -24.42 15.69 39.28
N ASP A 333 -25.23 14.83 38.68
CA ASP A 333 -25.19 13.39 38.91
C ASP A 333 -23.88 12.76 38.41
N ILE A 334 -23.48 13.06 37.16
CA ILE A 334 -22.31 12.43 36.53
C ILE A 334 -20.99 13.15 36.80
N GLY A 335 -21.03 14.39 37.30
CA GLY A 335 -19.85 15.22 37.54
C GLY A 335 -19.22 15.78 36.27
N LYS A 336 -20.05 16.28 35.34
CA LYS A 336 -19.64 16.91 34.07
C LYS A 336 -20.00 18.40 34.07
N ASP A 337 -19.31 19.24 33.29
CA ASP A 337 -19.71 20.64 33.12
C ASP A 337 -21.14 20.74 32.52
N PRO A 338 -22.08 21.47 33.15
CA PRO A 338 -23.47 21.56 32.68
C PRO A 338 -23.61 22.17 31.28
N ARG A 339 -22.66 23.00 30.84
CA ARG A 339 -22.63 23.54 29.47
C ARG A 339 -22.26 22.49 28.44
N LYS A 340 -21.39 21.53 28.83
CA LYS A 340 -21.07 20.39 27.97
C LYS A 340 -22.26 19.45 27.88
N VAL A 341 -22.94 19.19 29.01
CA VAL A 341 -24.17 18.39 29.00
C VAL A 341 -25.22 19.04 28.10
N GLU A 342 -25.39 20.36 28.20
CA GLU A 342 -26.30 21.11 27.31
C GLU A 342 -25.94 20.93 25.83
N ALA A 343 -24.66 21.08 25.47
CA ALA A 343 -24.22 20.82 24.09
C ALA A 343 -24.51 19.40 23.63
N ILE A 344 -24.27 18.39 24.48
CA ILE A 344 -24.56 16.98 24.21
C ILE A 344 -26.06 16.77 24.00
N LEU A 345 -26.91 17.34 24.86
CA LEU A 345 -28.38 17.24 24.74
C LEU A 345 -28.87 17.90 23.46
N GLN A 346 -28.33 19.07 23.12
CA GLN A 346 -28.67 19.77 21.89
C GLN A 346 -28.26 19.01 20.64
N GLU A 347 -27.27 18.11 20.66
CA GLU A 347 -26.92 17.24 19.52
C GLU A 347 -27.53 15.82 19.62
N SER A 348 -28.32 15.56 20.64
CA SER A 348 -28.92 14.25 20.89
C SER A 348 -30.43 14.25 20.67
N SER A 349 -30.96 13.11 20.26
CA SER A 349 -32.39 12.82 20.30
C SER A 349 -32.80 12.19 21.64
N HIS A 350 -31.91 11.39 22.25
CA HIS A 350 -32.18 10.66 23.48
C HIS A 350 -30.90 10.48 24.32
N VAL A 351 -31.05 10.54 25.65
CA VAL A 351 -30.02 10.08 26.60
C VAL A 351 -30.31 8.62 26.95
N LEU A 352 -29.36 7.73 26.69
CA LEU A 352 -29.52 6.31 26.93
C LEU A 352 -28.95 5.89 28.28
N ARG A 353 -27.76 6.40 28.62
CA ARG A 353 -27.11 6.15 29.91
C ARG A 353 -26.34 7.39 30.36
N ALA A 354 -26.40 7.67 31.65
CA ALA A 354 -25.61 8.71 32.31
C ALA A 354 -24.88 8.04 33.48
N LYS A 355 -23.54 8.12 33.51
CA LYS A 355 -22.75 7.49 34.58
C LYS A 355 -21.56 8.35 34.96
N ARG A 356 -21.37 8.53 36.27
CA ARG A 356 -20.14 9.07 36.83
C ARG A 356 -19.00 8.08 36.61
N MET A 357 -18.20 8.31 35.58
CA MET A 357 -17.11 7.43 35.16
C MET A 357 -16.06 8.22 34.38
N GLY A 358 -14.79 7.88 34.58
CA GLY A 358 -13.67 8.63 34.01
C GLY A 358 -13.51 10.01 34.68
N PRO A 359 -12.59 10.85 34.19
CA PRO A 359 -12.31 12.16 34.78
C PRO A 359 -13.43 13.20 34.54
N ASP A 360 -14.29 13.01 33.54
CA ASP A 360 -15.31 14.00 33.13
C ASP A 360 -16.70 13.39 32.92
N GLY A 361 -17.09 12.30 33.59
CA GLY A 361 -18.42 11.68 33.42
C GLY A 361 -18.72 11.15 32.00
N LEU A 362 -19.63 10.18 31.88
CA LEU A 362 -20.00 9.60 30.60
C LEU A 362 -21.50 9.71 30.33
N LEU A 363 -21.84 10.24 29.16
CA LEU A 363 -23.17 10.15 28.58
C LEU A 363 -23.09 9.26 27.35
N ILE A 364 -23.94 8.24 27.29
CA ILE A 364 -24.22 7.51 26.05
C ILE A 364 -25.54 8.06 25.53
N THR A 365 -25.51 8.64 24.34
CA THR A 365 -26.66 9.27 23.71
C THR A 365 -26.89 8.72 22.32
N ARG A 366 -28.12 8.89 21.83
CA ARG A 366 -28.42 8.76 20.42
C ARG A 366 -28.30 10.16 19.80
N HIS A 367 -27.30 10.37 18.97
CA HIS A 367 -27.13 11.60 18.19
C HIS A 367 -28.37 11.86 17.31
N LYS A 368 -28.60 13.10 16.88
CA LYS A 368 -29.68 13.46 15.93
C LYS A 368 -29.62 12.66 14.61
N HIS A 369 -28.42 12.31 14.19
CA HIS A 369 -28.16 11.42 13.03
C HIS A 369 -28.43 9.95 13.31
N GLY A 370 -28.86 9.60 14.52
CA GLY A 370 -29.23 8.23 14.91
C GLY A 370 -28.09 7.41 15.52
N TRP A 371 -26.83 7.84 15.40
CA TRP A 371 -25.66 7.18 15.99
C TRP A 371 -25.71 7.08 17.51
N ILE A 372 -25.50 5.88 18.06
CA ILE A 372 -25.37 5.68 19.50
C ILE A 372 -23.90 5.78 19.89
N CYS A 373 -23.55 6.84 20.62
CA CYS A 373 -22.16 7.17 20.89
C CYS A 373 -21.98 7.87 22.24
N ALA A 374 -20.73 8.00 22.66
CA ALA A 374 -20.39 8.78 23.84
C ALA A 374 -20.52 10.27 23.54
N ASN A 375 -21.17 11.02 24.42
CA ASN A 375 -21.23 12.48 24.43
C ASN A 375 -21.67 13.08 23.07
N ALA A 376 -22.62 12.44 22.39
CA ALA A 376 -23.08 12.87 21.06
C ALA A 376 -21.95 13.07 20.03
N ALA A 377 -20.85 12.31 20.17
CA ALA A 377 -19.65 12.42 19.32
C ALA A 377 -19.02 13.83 19.30
N ILE A 378 -19.29 14.66 20.31
CA ILE A 378 -18.63 15.96 20.47
C ILE A 378 -17.17 15.73 20.86
N ASP A 379 -16.26 16.33 20.10
CA ASP A 379 -14.82 16.22 20.33
C ASP A 379 -14.23 17.52 20.90
N GLU A 380 -13.29 17.38 21.83
CA GLU A 380 -12.54 18.45 22.49
C GLU A 380 -11.01 18.30 22.27
N SER A 381 -10.59 17.15 21.74
CA SER A 381 -9.20 16.76 21.55
C SER A 381 -8.64 17.22 20.20
N ASN A 382 -7.37 17.59 20.18
CA ASN A 382 -6.62 17.98 18.98
C ASN A 382 -7.26 19.15 18.21
N LEU A 383 -7.84 20.11 18.92
CA LEU A 383 -8.39 21.35 18.33
C LEU A 383 -7.35 22.46 18.16
N GLY A 384 -6.17 22.32 18.77
CA GLY A 384 -5.05 23.28 18.74
C GLY A 384 -4.95 24.13 20.02
N GLU A 385 -3.74 24.63 20.34
CA GLU A 385 -3.43 25.32 21.61
C GLU A 385 -4.29 26.57 21.87
N ASN A 386 -4.79 27.22 20.82
CA ASN A 386 -5.62 28.43 20.89
C ASN A 386 -7.13 28.15 20.93
N LYS A 387 -7.55 26.88 21.05
CA LYS A 387 -8.97 26.47 21.00
C LYS A 387 -9.46 25.87 22.32
N ALA A 388 -8.85 26.25 23.45
CA ALA A 388 -9.32 25.88 24.77
C ALA A 388 -10.78 26.32 24.98
N GLY A 389 -11.63 25.40 25.46
CA GLY A 389 -13.06 25.66 25.63
C GLY A 389 -13.87 25.64 24.34
N MET A 390 -13.32 25.13 23.24
CA MET A 390 -14.08 24.85 22.02
C MET A 390 -14.56 23.40 22.00
N LEU A 391 -15.72 23.20 21.37
CA LEU A 391 -16.33 21.93 21.05
C LEU A 391 -16.39 21.78 19.53
N LEU A 392 -16.07 20.59 19.02
CA LEU A 392 -16.28 20.24 17.61
C LEU A 392 -17.46 19.28 17.51
N LEU A 393 -18.53 19.73 16.85
CA LEU A 393 -19.73 18.93 16.60
C LEU A 393 -19.55 18.11 15.33
N LEU A 394 -20.38 17.08 15.12
CA LEU A 394 -20.44 16.35 13.85
C LEU A 394 -20.90 17.29 12.70
N PRO A 395 -20.59 16.95 11.43
CA PRO A 395 -21.20 17.59 10.26
C PRO A 395 -22.72 17.51 10.32
N ASP A 396 -23.42 18.52 9.79
CA ASP A 396 -24.89 18.52 9.78
C ASP A 396 -25.48 17.44 8.86
N ASP A 397 -24.79 17.11 7.76
CA ASP A 397 -25.13 15.98 6.88
C ASP A 397 -23.83 15.39 6.30
N PRO A 398 -23.22 14.40 6.99
CA PRO A 398 -21.95 13.81 6.57
C PRO A 398 -22.02 13.09 5.21
N ASP A 399 -23.18 12.53 4.84
CA ASP A 399 -23.38 11.91 3.52
C ASP A 399 -23.38 12.98 2.42
N ALA A 400 -24.02 14.13 2.65
CA ALA A 400 -23.95 15.26 1.72
C ALA A 400 -22.53 15.82 1.61
N SER A 401 -21.79 15.89 2.71
CA SER A 401 -20.36 16.25 2.70
C SER A 401 -19.56 15.30 1.83
N ALA A 402 -19.73 13.98 2.02
CA ALA A 402 -19.08 12.94 1.21
C ALA A 402 -19.41 13.09 -0.27
N ARG A 403 -20.68 13.34 -0.63
CA ARG A 403 -21.11 13.54 -2.03
C ARG A 403 -20.48 14.77 -2.67
N ARG A 404 -20.40 15.91 -1.96
CA ARG A 404 -19.73 17.13 -2.47
C ARG A 404 -18.25 16.87 -2.74
N ILE A 405 -17.55 16.32 -1.74
CA ILE A 405 -16.12 16.02 -1.85
C ILE A 405 -15.86 15.03 -2.99
N ARG A 406 -16.67 13.97 -3.10
CA ARG A 406 -16.60 13.01 -4.20
C ARG A 406 -16.71 13.70 -5.55
N ALA A 407 -17.75 14.50 -5.75
CA ALA A 407 -17.98 15.17 -7.03
C ALA A 407 -16.80 16.07 -7.44
N ASP A 408 -16.19 16.77 -6.48
CA ASP A 408 -15.06 17.64 -6.76
C ASP A 408 -13.75 16.87 -7.00
N LEU A 409 -13.53 15.74 -6.31
CA LEU A 409 -12.41 14.83 -6.60
C LEU A 409 -12.57 14.17 -7.98
N GLU A 410 -13.75 13.70 -8.35
CA GLU A 410 -14.00 13.07 -9.65
C GLU A 410 -13.81 14.06 -10.81
N LYS A 411 -14.20 15.34 -10.64
CA LYS A 411 -13.91 16.39 -11.62
C LYS A 411 -12.41 16.54 -11.89
N LYS A 412 -11.56 16.29 -10.88
CA LYS A 412 -10.11 16.51 -10.96
C LYS A 412 -9.33 15.26 -11.38
N PHE A 413 -9.72 14.09 -10.89
CA PHE A 413 -8.95 12.85 -11.07
C PHE A 413 -9.64 11.81 -11.97
N GLY A 414 -10.89 12.04 -12.36
CA GLY A 414 -11.73 11.03 -13.04
C GLY A 414 -12.37 10.06 -12.05
N GLY A 415 -13.46 9.42 -12.47
CA GLY A 415 -14.27 8.53 -11.62
C GLY A 415 -14.34 7.08 -12.14
N PRO A 416 -14.94 6.16 -11.36
CA PRO A 416 -15.62 6.41 -10.08
C PRO A 416 -14.66 6.54 -8.88
N ILE A 417 -14.97 7.40 -7.91
CA ILE A 417 -14.24 7.51 -6.62
C ILE A 417 -15.24 7.33 -5.47
N GLY A 418 -14.90 6.50 -4.50
CA GLY A 418 -15.64 6.36 -3.26
C GLY A 418 -15.18 7.38 -2.22
N VAL A 419 -16.10 7.90 -1.40
CA VAL A 419 -15.75 8.75 -0.25
C VAL A 419 -16.44 8.22 1.01
N VAL A 420 -15.69 8.03 2.09
CA VAL A 420 -16.23 7.63 3.40
C VAL A 420 -15.75 8.61 4.47
N VAL A 421 -16.68 9.24 5.18
CA VAL A 421 -16.40 10.10 6.33
C VAL A 421 -16.48 9.25 7.60
N THR A 422 -15.44 9.30 8.44
CA THR A 422 -15.31 8.41 9.60
C THR A 422 -15.15 9.16 10.91
N ASP A 423 -15.64 8.57 11.99
CA ASP A 423 -15.39 9.04 13.35
C ASP A 423 -15.00 7.88 14.27
N THR A 424 -14.31 8.18 15.37
CA THR A 424 -13.77 7.19 16.30
C THR A 424 -14.74 6.89 17.43
N PHE A 425 -15.37 5.72 17.42
CA PHE A 425 -16.36 5.32 18.41
C PHE A 425 -15.89 4.17 19.31
N GLY A 426 -16.45 4.11 20.51
CA GLY A 426 -16.48 2.89 21.32
C GLY A 426 -17.63 1.97 20.88
N ARG A 427 -17.68 0.76 21.42
CA ARG A 427 -18.75 -0.21 21.08
C ARG A 427 -19.07 -1.13 22.26
N PRO A 428 -20.32 -1.61 22.39
CA PRO A 428 -20.71 -2.51 23.47
C PRO A 428 -19.79 -3.73 23.61
N TRP A 429 -19.53 -4.12 24.86
CA TRP A 429 -18.82 -5.34 25.27
C TRP A 429 -17.36 -5.47 24.80
N ARG A 430 -16.77 -4.46 24.15
CA ARG A 430 -15.36 -4.48 23.74
C ARG A 430 -14.65 -3.22 24.21
N ASN A 431 -13.49 -3.40 24.84
CA ASN A 431 -12.59 -2.31 25.14
C ASN A 431 -11.89 -1.82 23.86
N GLY A 432 -11.56 -0.53 23.84
CA GLY A 432 -10.90 0.12 22.70
C GLY A 432 -11.88 0.81 21.75
N LEU A 433 -11.34 1.71 20.94
CA LEU A 433 -12.07 2.49 19.96
C LEU A 433 -11.74 2.00 18.55
N VAL A 434 -12.66 2.20 17.62
CA VAL A 434 -12.42 1.99 16.18
C VAL A 434 -13.06 3.13 15.39
N ASN A 435 -12.57 3.35 14.19
CA ASN A 435 -13.26 4.21 13.24
C ASN A 435 -14.49 3.50 12.71
N ILE A 436 -15.59 4.23 12.62
CA ILE A 436 -16.85 3.82 11.97
C ILE A 436 -17.21 4.83 10.88
N ALA A 437 -18.01 4.43 9.91
CA ALA A 437 -18.52 5.33 8.89
C ALA A 437 -19.69 6.15 9.45
N ILE A 438 -19.62 7.47 9.30
CA ILE A 438 -20.73 8.38 9.63
C ILE A 438 -21.32 9.07 8.40
N GLY A 439 -20.63 9.00 7.26
CA GLY A 439 -21.08 9.48 5.96
C GLY A 439 -20.41 8.70 4.83
N THR A 440 -21.09 8.52 3.70
CA THR A 440 -20.56 7.82 2.53
C THR A 440 -21.11 8.37 1.21
N ALA A 441 -20.34 8.24 0.14
CA ALA A 441 -20.76 8.52 -1.24
C ALA A 441 -20.09 7.53 -2.20
N GLY A 442 -20.89 6.90 -3.06
CA GLY A 442 -20.43 5.84 -3.96
C GLY A 442 -20.29 4.49 -3.30
N VAL A 443 -19.79 4.44 -2.06
CA VAL A 443 -19.62 3.17 -1.34
C VAL A 443 -20.89 2.85 -0.57
N ALA A 444 -21.52 1.72 -0.89
CA ALA A 444 -22.67 1.23 -0.13
C ALA A 444 -22.29 0.99 1.34
N ALA A 445 -23.16 1.38 2.27
CA ALA A 445 -22.89 1.15 3.70
C ALA A 445 -23.02 -0.34 4.07
N ILE A 446 -23.97 -1.03 3.43
CA ILE A 446 -24.15 -2.48 3.50
C ILE A 446 -23.92 -3.07 2.11
N ASP A 447 -23.11 -4.12 2.00
CA ASP A 447 -23.02 -4.95 0.80
C ASP A 447 -23.99 -6.13 0.94
N ASP A 448 -25.07 -6.16 0.16
CA ASP A 448 -26.09 -7.21 0.28
C ASP A 448 -25.65 -8.49 -0.43
N TRP A 449 -25.44 -9.56 0.34
CA TRP A 449 -25.05 -10.87 -0.19
C TRP A 449 -26.21 -11.86 -0.25
N THR A 450 -27.47 -11.47 -0.01
CA THR A 450 -28.62 -12.40 0.02
C THR A 450 -28.84 -13.13 -1.29
N ASP A 451 -28.44 -12.53 -2.41
CA ASP A 451 -28.57 -13.12 -3.74
C ASP A 451 -27.35 -13.97 -4.15
N ARG A 452 -26.34 -14.09 -3.29
CA ARG A 452 -25.11 -14.85 -3.55
C ARG A 452 -25.20 -16.27 -2.97
N THR A 453 -24.36 -17.17 -3.48
CA THR A 453 -24.19 -18.52 -2.92
C THR A 453 -22.86 -18.63 -2.17
N ASP A 454 -22.83 -19.48 -1.15
CA ASP A 454 -21.61 -19.85 -0.45
C ASP A 454 -20.68 -20.72 -1.32
N ALA A 455 -19.53 -21.09 -0.77
CA ALA A 455 -18.52 -21.91 -1.45
C ALA A 455 -19.00 -23.32 -1.83
N TYR A 456 -20.20 -23.74 -1.41
CA TYR A 456 -20.81 -25.03 -1.67
C TYR A 456 -22.13 -24.89 -2.46
N GLY A 457 -22.40 -23.71 -3.02
CA GLY A 457 -23.58 -23.44 -3.85
C GLY A 457 -24.88 -23.23 -3.07
N ARG A 458 -24.83 -23.08 -1.74
CA ARG A 458 -26.02 -22.78 -0.92
C ARG A 458 -26.26 -21.28 -0.89
N GLY A 459 -27.49 -20.84 -1.15
CA GLY A 459 -27.84 -19.41 -1.04
C GLY A 459 -27.50 -18.84 0.35
N LEU A 460 -26.83 -17.69 0.38
CA LEU A 460 -26.51 -16.99 1.61
C LEU A 460 -27.78 -16.40 2.20
N LYS A 461 -27.98 -16.59 3.51
CA LYS A 461 -29.11 -16.01 4.25
C LYS A 461 -28.58 -14.94 5.19
N ALA A 462 -29.17 -13.74 5.13
CA ALA A 462 -28.89 -12.63 6.05
C ALA A 462 -27.39 -12.28 6.19
N THR A 463 -26.63 -12.36 5.09
CA THR A 463 -25.22 -11.94 5.07
C THR A 463 -25.16 -10.51 4.53
N LEU A 464 -25.00 -9.55 5.43
CA LEU A 464 -24.99 -8.12 5.15
C LEU A 464 -23.72 -7.48 5.73
N PRO A 465 -22.53 -7.67 5.12
CA PRO A 465 -21.33 -6.96 5.53
C PRO A 465 -21.55 -5.45 5.59
N ALA A 466 -21.15 -4.83 6.70
CA ALA A 466 -21.15 -3.38 6.86
C ALA A 466 -19.90 -2.79 6.19
N LEU A 467 -19.88 -2.81 4.85
CA LEU A 467 -18.72 -2.48 4.03
C LEU A 467 -18.09 -1.12 4.40
N ALA A 468 -18.92 -0.08 4.60
CA ALA A 468 -18.40 1.23 4.97
C ALA A 468 -17.71 1.23 6.35
N ASP A 469 -18.20 0.46 7.31
CA ASP A 469 -17.56 0.31 8.63
C ASP A 469 -16.28 -0.52 8.56
N GLU A 470 -16.20 -1.53 7.69
CA GLU A 470 -14.95 -2.28 7.45
C GLU A 470 -13.86 -1.38 6.86
N ILE A 471 -14.23 -0.54 5.89
CA ILE A 471 -13.36 0.49 5.29
C ILE A 471 -12.94 1.51 6.35
N ALA A 472 -13.89 2.01 7.14
CA ALA A 472 -13.60 2.97 8.19
C ALA A 472 -12.62 2.39 9.22
N ALA A 473 -12.88 1.19 9.72
CA ALA A 473 -12.03 0.50 10.68
C ALA A 473 -10.62 0.26 10.12
N ALA A 474 -10.49 -0.14 8.85
CA ALA A 474 -9.19 -0.32 8.19
C ALA A 474 -8.40 1.00 8.10
N SER A 475 -9.08 2.12 7.79
CA SER A 475 -8.44 3.44 7.73
C SER A 475 -7.83 3.88 9.07
N GLY A 476 -8.42 3.45 10.18
CA GLY A 476 -7.95 3.75 11.54
C GLY A 476 -6.53 3.25 11.84
N LEU A 477 -6.02 2.29 11.07
CA LEU A 477 -4.63 1.81 11.18
C LEU A 477 -3.61 2.85 10.70
N LEU A 478 -4.02 3.76 9.81
CA LEU A 478 -3.17 4.82 9.23
C LEU A 478 -3.54 6.22 9.74
N MET A 479 -4.78 6.44 10.18
CA MET A 479 -5.23 7.70 10.79
C MET A 479 -4.83 7.79 12.27
N GLN A 480 -3.53 7.89 12.53
CA GLN A 480 -3.01 8.06 13.90
C GLN A 480 -3.30 9.48 14.42
N LYS A 481 -3.77 9.58 15.67
CA LYS A 481 -4.30 10.81 16.27
C LYS A 481 -3.27 11.94 16.41
N ASP A 482 -2.00 11.59 16.53
CA ASP A 482 -0.84 12.48 16.71
C ASP A 482 -0.09 12.77 15.41
N ALA A 483 -0.38 12.01 14.33
CA ALA A 483 0.34 12.12 13.07
C ALA A 483 -0.18 13.23 12.14
N GLY A 484 -1.34 13.84 12.44
CA GLY A 484 -1.93 14.87 11.59
C GLY A 484 -2.35 14.35 10.20
N ILE A 485 -2.81 13.09 10.14
CA ILE A 485 -3.23 12.42 8.90
C ILE A 485 -4.75 12.23 8.92
N PRO A 486 -5.52 13.21 8.41
CA PRO A 486 -6.97 13.13 8.40
C PRO A 486 -7.55 12.37 7.20
N VAL A 487 -6.72 11.99 6.22
CA VAL A 487 -7.18 11.36 4.97
C VAL A 487 -6.33 10.15 4.63
N VAL A 488 -7.01 9.06 4.26
CA VAL A 488 -6.40 7.79 3.84
C VAL A 488 -7.10 7.33 2.56
N VAL A 489 -6.34 6.81 1.60
CA VAL A 489 -6.88 6.22 0.37
C VAL A 489 -6.74 4.71 0.44
N LEU A 490 -7.83 3.98 0.17
CA LEU A 490 -7.84 2.53 -0.02
C LEU A 490 -7.96 2.25 -1.52
N ARG A 491 -7.09 1.37 -2.03
CA ARG A 491 -7.02 0.97 -3.44
C ARG A 491 -7.06 -0.55 -3.59
N GLY A 492 -7.78 -1.00 -4.62
CA GLY A 492 -7.87 -2.42 -4.99
C GLY A 492 -9.06 -3.16 -4.39
N LEU A 493 -9.88 -2.49 -3.58
CA LEU A 493 -11.17 -3.03 -3.15
C LEU A 493 -12.14 -3.06 -4.34
N THR A 494 -12.85 -4.17 -4.51
CA THR A 494 -14.00 -4.24 -5.42
C THR A 494 -15.24 -3.78 -4.68
N TRP A 495 -15.93 -2.77 -5.22
CA TRP A 495 -17.19 -2.24 -4.70
C TRP A 495 -18.04 -1.73 -5.87
N ASN A 496 -19.35 -1.67 -5.65
CA ASN A 496 -20.29 -1.18 -6.65
C ASN A 496 -20.57 0.30 -6.44
N ASP A 497 -20.43 1.09 -7.50
CA ASP A 497 -20.73 2.52 -7.42
C ASP A 497 -22.22 2.77 -7.15
N THR A 498 -22.49 3.28 -5.96
CA THR A 498 -23.82 3.55 -5.40
C THR A 498 -23.91 5.05 -5.05
N PRO A 499 -24.27 5.92 -6.01
CA PRO A 499 -24.24 7.38 -5.81
C PRO A 499 -25.13 7.90 -4.68
N GLN A 500 -26.22 7.16 -4.38
CA GLN A 500 -27.18 7.49 -3.32
C GLN A 500 -26.96 6.69 -2.03
N ALA A 501 -25.78 6.08 -1.86
CA ALA A 501 -25.45 5.40 -0.60
C ALA A 501 -25.54 6.36 0.59
N SER A 502 -25.95 5.81 1.73
CA SER A 502 -26.14 6.54 2.98
C SER A 502 -25.52 5.74 4.12
N ALA A 503 -24.69 6.39 4.94
CA ALA A 503 -24.13 5.73 6.12
C ALA A 503 -25.24 5.36 7.11
N GLN A 504 -26.37 6.05 7.09
CA GLN A 504 -27.50 5.74 7.96
C GLN A 504 -28.16 4.39 7.63
N ASP A 505 -27.86 3.77 6.49
CA ASP A 505 -28.41 2.46 6.13
C ASP A 505 -27.94 1.34 7.09
N VAL A 506 -26.84 1.54 7.83
CA VAL A 506 -26.42 0.61 8.90
C VAL A 506 -27.18 0.79 10.21
N LEU A 507 -27.91 1.89 10.38
CA LEU A 507 -28.65 2.17 11.61
C LEU A 507 -29.90 1.29 11.69
N ARG A 508 -30.12 0.70 12.86
CA ARG A 508 -31.38 0.02 13.12
C ARG A 508 -32.46 1.02 13.50
N PRO A 509 -33.71 0.81 13.04
CA PRO A 509 -34.86 1.48 13.60
C PRO A 509 -34.97 1.24 15.11
N MET A 510 -35.52 2.20 15.86
CA MET A 510 -35.53 2.16 17.33
C MET A 510 -36.27 0.92 17.84
N GLU A 511 -37.39 0.59 17.19
CA GLU A 511 -38.21 -0.59 17.48
C GLU A 511 -37.49 -1.93 17.27
N GLN A 512 -36.33 -1.93 16.59
CA GLN A 512 -35.48 -3.11 16.37
C GLN A 512 -34.23 -3.12 17.27
N GLU A 513 -34.04 -2.10 18.12
CA GLU A 513 -32.86 -1.97 18.98
C GLU A 513 -33.01 -2.77 20.28
N LEU A 514 -32.67 -4.05 20.22
CA LEU A 514 -32.78 -4.99 21.34
C LEU A 514 -31.84 -4.71 22.54
N PHE A 515 -30.88 -3.80 22.39
CA PHE A 515 -29.83 -3.53 23.39
C PHE A 515 -29.97 -2.20 24.14
N LEU A 516 -30.99 -1.40 23.80
CA LEU A 516 -31.33 -0.15 24.48
C LEU A 516 -32.27 -0.42 25.66
#